data_AF-A0A7C3HWT4-F1
#
_entry.id   AF-A0A7C3HWT4-F1
#
_cell.length_a   1.000
_cell.length_b   1.000
_cell.length_c   1.000
_cell.angle_alpha   90.00
_cell.angle_beta   90.00
_cell.angle_gamma   90.00
#
_symmetry.space_group_name_H-M   'P 1'
#
loop_
_entity.id
_entity.type
_entity.pdbx_description
1 polymer ?
#
loop_
_entity_poly.entity_id
_entity_poly.type
_entity_poly.pdbx_seq_one_letter_code
_entity_poly.pdbx_strand_id
1 'polypeptide(L)'
;MKKLVQIRVDSRISKRICVMKALSFRQPWAELVLQGRKTMDLRTYNSHYRGRIAVHVSKTVERDACWENDFNPDNLDAGGVVGTVELVDVIPLTEADYEAHRADHLAV
;
A
#
# COMPACT_ATOMS: atom_id res chain seq x y z
N MET A 1 8.24 30.19 -18.93
CA MET A 1 7.07 30.77 -18.20
C MET A 1 6.07 29.64 -17.98
N LYS A 2 5.81 29.23 -16.73
CA LYS A 2 4.81 28.18 -16.44
C LYS A 2 3.41 28.81 -16.60
N LYS A 3 2.58 28.27 -17.50
CA LYS A 3 1.19 28.71 -17.66
C LYS A 3 0.39 28.29 -16.43
N LEU A 4 -0.22 29.26 -15.75
CA LEU A 4 -1.23 29.02 -14.74
C LEU A 4 -2.53 28.58 -15.42
N VAL A 5 -3.15 27.55 -14.86
CA VAL A 5 -4.46 27.04 -15.28
C VAL A 5 -5.48 27.29 -14.16
N GLN A 6 -6.69 27.69 -14.54
CA GLN A 6 -7.80 27.83 -13.61
C GLN A 6 -8.49 26.48 -13.43
N ILE A 7 -8.49 25.95 -12.21
CA ILE A 7 -9.24 24.73 -11.85
C ILE A 7 -10.60 25.15 -11.32
N ARG A 8 -11.69 24.67 -11.93
CA ARG A 8 -13.07 24.83 -11.44
C ARG A 8 -13.51 23.52 -10.81
N VAL A 9 -13.84 23.56 -9.52
CA VAL A 9 -14.43 22.42 -8.78
C VAL A 9 -15.94 22.63 -8.68
N ASP A 10 -16.72 21.60 -9.02
CA ASP A 10 -18.17 21.58 -8.81
C ASP A 10 -18.47 21.17 -7.37
N SER A 11 -19.15 22.03 -6.61
CA SER A 11 -19.51 21.76 -5.20
C SER A 11 -20.73 20.84 -5.05
N ARG A 12 -21.37 20.43 -6.14
CA ARG A 12 -22.44 19.42 -6.14
C ARG A 12 -21.83 18.03 -5.96
N ILE A 13 -21.61 17.68 -4.69
CA ILE A 13 -21.14 16.35 -4.28
C ILE A 13 -22.10 15.29 -4.84
N SER A 14 -21.60 14.45 -5.74
CA SER A 14 -22.26 13.18 -6.06
C SER A 14 -22.32 12.35 -4.78
N LYS A 15 -23.51 12.15 -4.21
CA LYS A 15 -23.73 11.30 -3.03
C LYS A 15 -23.52 9.80 -3.29
N ARG A 16 -23.05 9.40 -4.48
CA ARG A 16 -22.50 8.06 -4.66
C ARG A 16 -21.10 8.04 -4.06
N ILE A 17 -21.04 7.86 -2.74
CA ILE A 17 -19.79 7.54 -2.04
C ILE A 17 -19.40 6.13 -2.48
N CYS A 18 -18.53 6.03 -3.48
CA CYS A 18 -17.81 4.79 -3.75
C CYS A 18 -16.71 4.70 -2.67
N VAL A 19 -17.05 4.16 -1.50
CA VAL A 19 -16.06 3.96 -0.43
C VAL A 19 -15.13 2.84 -0.86
N MET A 20 -13.94 3.18 -1.33
CA MET A 20 -12.87 2.21 -1.55
C MET A 20 -12.21 1.89 -0.20
N LYS A 21 -12.05 0.59 0.11
CA LYS A 21 -11.28 0.17 1.28
C LYS A 21 -9.79 0.42 1.02
N ALA A 22 -9.03 0.65 2.08
CA ALA A 22 -7.60 0.91 1.99
C ALA A 22 -6.83 0.07 3.01
N LEU A 23 -5.60 -0.33 2.66
CA LEU A 23 -4.61 -0.83 3.60
C LEU A 23 -3.43 0.13 3.67
N SER A 24 -2.87 0.28 4.86
CA SER A 24 -1.76 1.18 5.12
C SER A 24 -0.45 0.41 5.23
N PHE A 25 0.56 0.86 4.48
CA PHE A 25 1.91 0.30 4.49
C PHE A 25 2.91 1.40 4.85
N ARG A 26 4.04 1.02 5.46
CA ARG A 26 5.20 1.90 5.57
C ARG A 26 6.06 1.77 4.32
N GLN A 27 6.86 2.78 4.02
CA GLN A 27 7.91 2.63 3.02
C GLN A 27 9.08 1.82 3.59
N PRO A 28 9.74 0.97 2.79
CA PRO A 28 9.58 0.80 1.33
C PRO A 28 8.51 -0.23 0.93
N TRP A 29 7.84 -0.86 1.89
CA TRP A 29 6.94 -1.99 1.64
C TRP A 29 5.78 -1.64 0.70
N ALA A 30 5.28 -0.40 0.76
CA ALA A 30 4.25 0.09 -0.16
C ALA A 30 4.73 0.03 -1.62
N GLU A 31 5.96 0.50 -1.88
CA GLU A 31 6.56 0.47 -3.21
C GLU A 31 6.77 -0.97 -3.70
N LEU A 32 7.24 -1.86 -2.83
CA LEU A 32 7.40 -3.28 -3.17
C LEU A 32 6.06 -3.98 -3.48
N VAL A 33 4.98 -3.58 -2.80
CA VAL A 33 3.62 -4.06 -3.10
C VAL A 33 3.16 -3.53 -4.47
N LEU A 34 3.37 -2.25 -4.76
CA LEU A 34 3.00 -1.65 -6.05
C LEU A 34 3.80 -2.23 -7.23
N GLN A 35 5.06 -2.60 -7.00
CA GLN A 35 5.91 -3.29 -7.96
C GLN A 35 5.56 -4.78 -8.12
N GLY A 36 4.66 -5.33 -7.29
CA GLY A 36 4.30 -6.75 -7.28
C GLY A 36 5.40 -7.66 -6.74
N ARG A 37 6.45 -7.11 -6.12
CA ARG A 37 7.55 -7.87 -5.50
C ARG A 37 7.13 -8.43 -4.16
N LYS A 38 6.41 -7.64 -3.34
CA LYS A 38 5.84 -8.08 -2.05
C LYS A 38 4.38 -8.44 -2.27
N THR A 39 4.06 -9.72 -2.15
CA THR A 39 2.71 -10.25 -2.40
C THR A 39 2.00 -10.69 -1.10
N MET A 40 2.72 -10.75 0.02
CA MET A 40 2.16 -11.13 1.33
C MET A 40 2.37 -10.05 2.40
N ASP A 41 1.30 -9.74 3.15
CA ASP A 41 1.30 -8.81 4.29
C ASP A 41 0.74 -9.51 5.54
N LEU A 42 1.32 -9.23 6.71
CA LEU A 42 0.93 -9.87 7.97
C LEU A 42 0.15 -8.89 8.85
N ARG A 43 -1.00 -9.34 9.37
CA ARG A 43 -1.88 -8.55 10.24
C ARG A 43 -2.47 -9.42 11.34
N THR A 44 -2.81 -8.80 12.47
CA THR A 44 -3.40 -9.46 13.64
C THR A 44 -4.93 -9.59 13.56
N TYR A 45 -5.56 -9.12 12.48
CA TYR A 45 -7.00 -9.17 12.28
C TYR A 45 -7.33 -9.77 10.91
N ASN A 46 -8.49 -10.44 10.84
CA ASN A 46 -9.01 -11.00 9.60
C ASN A 46 -9.97 -10.00 8.93
N SER A 47 -9.88 -9.87 7.61
CA SER A 47 -10.82 -9.12 6.79
C SER A 47 -11.53 -10.07 5.83
N HIS A 48 -12.86 -10.06 5.86
CA HIS A 48 -13.71 -10.82 4.92
C HIS A 48 -13.77 -10.19 3.52
N TYR A 49 -13.20 -9.00 3.32
CA TYR A 49 -13.27 -8.29 2.04
C TYR A 49 -12.28 -8.84 1.02
N ARG A 50 -12.74 -9.02 -0.23
CA ARG A 50 -11.95 -9.31 -1.43
C ARG A 50 -12.22 -8.34 -2.56
N GLY A 51 -11.19 -8.10 -3.36
CA GLY A 51 -11.22 -7.18 -4.49
C GLY A 51 -10.31 -5.98 -4.30
N ARG A 52 -10.56 -4.93 -5.07
CA ARG A 52 -9.66 -3.78 -5.18
C ARG A 52 -9.63 -2.93 -3.91
N ILE A 53 -8.43 -2.72 -3.39
CA ILE A 53 -8.16 -1.84 -2.25
C ILE A 53 -7.18 -0.73 -2.65
N ALA A 54 -7.26 0.41 -1.99
CA ALA A 54 -6.27 1.46 -2.07
C ALA A 54 -5.04 1.12 -1.21
N VAL A 55 -3.86 1.44 -1.73
CA VAL A 55 -2.59 1.40 -1.00
C VAL A 55 -2.35 2.79 -0.43
N HIS A 56 -2.51 2.91 0.88
CA HIS A 56 -2.16 4.11 1.62
C HIS A 56 -0.75 3.96 2.18
N VAL A 57 0.06 5.01 2.08
CA VAL A 57 1.39 5.06 2.67
C VAL A 57 1.35 5.85 3.96
N SER A 58 1.83 5.25 5.04
CA SER A 58 1.97 5.93 6.31
C SER A 58 2.98 7.09 6.21
N LYS A 59 2.95 8.03 7.16
CA LYS A 59 3.97 9.08 7.24
C LYS A 59 5.34 8.56 7.68
N THR A 60 5.39 7.38 8.30
CA THR A 60 6.62 6.74 8.76
C THR A 60 7.27 5.98 7.61
N VAL A 61 8.56 6.24 7.40
CA VAL A 61 9.43 5.61 6.40
C VAL A 61 10.48 4.78 7.15
N GLU A 62 10.61 3.50 6.82
CA GLU A 62 11.64 2.61 7.37
C GLU A 62 12.90 2.75 6.53
N ARG A 63 13.73 3.72 6.92
CA ARG A 63 14.89 4.17 6.11
C ARG A 63 15.89 3.06 5.81
N ASP A 64 16.20 2.21 6.78
CA ASP A 64 17.18 1.13 6.60
C ASP A 64 16.68 0.12 5.56
N ALA A 65 15.42 -0.33 5.70
CA ALA A 65 14.77 -1.19 4.73
C ALA A 65 14.70 -0.54 3.33
N CYS A 66 14.52 0.78 3.24
CA CYS A 66 14.56 1.48 1.94
C CYS A 66 15.90 1.27 1.25
N TRP A 67 17.02 1.50 1.96
CA TRP A 67 18.35 1.32 1.40
C TRP A 67 18.63 -0.14 1.02
N GLU A 68 18.21 -1.11 1.84
CA GLU A 68 18.34 -2.54 1.55
C GLU A 68 17.58 -2.99 0.30
N ASN A 69 16.56 -2.23 -0.11
CA ASN A 69 15.73 -2.51 -1.28
C ASN A 69 15.98 -1.55 -2.44
N ASP A 70 17.13 -0.85 -2.44
CA ASP A 70 17.57 0.09 -3.48
C ASP A 70 16.66 1.32 -3.65
N PHE A 71 16.01 1.77 -2.58
CA PHE A 71 15.22 3.00 -2.56
C PHE A 71 15.90 4.11 -1.77
N ASN A 72 15.88 5.33 -2.32
CA ASN A 72 16.20 6.53 -1.56
C ASN A 72 14.95 6.95 -0.74
N PRO A 73 14.98 6.88 0.61
CA PRO A 73 13.83 7.21 1.46
C PRO A 73 13.33 8.65 1.32
N ASP A 74 14.17 9.59 0.86
CA ASP A 74 13.77 10.99 0.67
C ASP A 74 12.98 11.22 -0.63
N ASN A 75 12.98 10.24 -1.53
CA ASN A 75 12.28 10.28 -2.83
C ASN A 75 10.95 9.52 -2.81
N LEU A 76 10.58 8.88 -1.71
CA LEU A 76 9.36 8.08 -1.61
C LEU A 76 8.17 8.91 -1.09
N ASP A 77 7.01 8.70 -1.70
CA ASP A 77 5.76 9.29 -1.23
C ASP A 77 5.42 8.80 0.19
N ALA A 78 4.84 9.69 1.00
CA ALA A 78 4.39 9.37 2.36
C ALA A 78 3.13 10.17 2.74
N GLY A 79 2.25 9.55 3.55
CA GLY A 79 1.05 10.20 4.08
C GLY A 79 -0.11 10.35 3.08
N GLY A 80 -0.20 9.48 2.08
CA GLY A 80 -1.21 9.56 1.03
C GLY A 80 -1.50 8.22 0.36
N VAL A 81 -2.53 8.19 -0.48
CA VAL A 81 -2.84 7.04 -1.33
C VAL A 81 -1.99 7.12 -2.59
N VAL A 82 -1.27 6.03 -2.88
CA VAL A 82 -0.28 5.96 -3.99
C VAL A 82 -0.70 5.02 -5.11
N GLY A 83 -1.70 4.18 -4.88
CA GLY A 83 -2.17 3.23 -5.89
C GLY A 83 -3.27 2.32 -5.38
N THR A 84 -3.55 1.27 -6.14
CA THR A 84 -4.51 0.23 -5.77
C THR A 84 -3.98 -1.15 -6.11
N VAL A 85 -4.32 -2.14 -5.29
CA VAL A 85 -4.01 -3.56 -5.51
C VAL A 85 -5.25 -4.42 -5.30
N GLU A 86 -5.18 -5.69 -5.68
CA GLU A 86 -6.25 -6.66 -5.47
C GLU A 86 -5.97 -7.52 -4.24
N LEU A 87 -6.87 -7.46 -3.24
CA LEU A 87 -6.82 -8.34 -2.07
C LEU A 87 -7.49 -9.67 -2.43
N VAL A 88 -6.67 -10.68 -2.71
CA VAL A 88 -7.11 -12.00 -3.20
C VAL A 88 -7.55 -12.91 -2.06
N ASP A 89 -6.74 -13.05 -1.01
CA ASP A 89 -7.02 -13.92 0.13
C ASP A 89 -6.42 -13.40 1.45
N VAL A 90 -6.94 -13.90 2.58
CA VAL A 90 -6.49 -13.68 3.97
C VAL A 90 -6.69 -15.02 4.63
N ILE A 91 -5.59 -15.70 4.88
CA ILE A 91 -5.53 -17.08 5.36
C ILE A 91 -4.89 -17.03 6.75
N PRO A 92 -5.40 -17.78 7.74
CA PRO A 92 -4.69 -17.96 9.01
C PRO A 92 -3.29 -18.51 8.75
N LEU A 93 -2.28 -17.84 9.28
CA LEU A 93 -0.90 -18.23 9.09
C LEU A 93 -0.44 -19.12 10.25
N THR A 94 -0.03 -20.34 9.95
CA THR A 94 0.76 -21.15 10.89
C THR A 94 2.26 -20.89 10.69
N GLU A 95 3.09 -21.31 11.65
CA GLU A 95 4.56 -21.21 11.52
C GLU A 95 5.06 -21.91 10.24
N ALA A 96 4.51 -23.09 9.94
CA ALA A 96 4.87 -23.85 8.75
C ALA A 96 4.49 -23.11 7.45
N ASP A 97 3.32 -22.46 7.44
CA ASP A 97 2.88 -21.65 6.29
C ASP A 97 3.77 -20.41 6.12
N TYR A 98 4.17 -19.78 7.23
CA TYR A 98 5.08 -18.63 7.18
C TYR A 98 6.41 -19.00 6.56
N GLU A 99 7.03 -20.10 6.99
CA GLU A 99 8.30 -20.56 6.42
C GLU A 99 8.19 -20.88 4.93
N ALA A 100 7.08 -21.48 4.49
CA ALA A 100 6.83 -21.75 3.08
C ALA A 100 6.67 -20.47 2.23
N HIS A 101 6.12 -19.40 2.81
CA HIS A 101 5.80 -18.14 2.12
C HIS A 101 6.72 -16.97 2.52
N ARG A 102 7.80 -17.22 3.27
CA ARG A 102 8.67 -16.18 3.82
C ARG A 102 9.23 -15.24 2.74
N ALA A 103 9.55 -15.81 1.57
CA ALA A 103 10.06 -15.06 0.42
C ALA A 103 9.06 -14.02 -0.11
N ASP A 104 7.76 -14.26 0.04
CA ASP A 104 6.68 -13.38 -0.42
C ASP A 104 6.46 -12.19 0.53
N HIS A 105 6.92 -12.31 1.79
CA HIS A 105 6.80 -11.25 2.79
C HIS A 105 7.81 -10.12 2.57
N LEU A 106 9.04 -10.42 2.13
CA LEU A 106 10.13 -9.46 1.88
C LEU A 106 10.53 -8.50 3.03
N ALA A 107 9.82 -8.49 4.15
CA ALA A 107 10.19 -7.79 5.37
C ALA A 107 10.83 -8.80 6.34
N VAL A 108 11.91 -8.39 7.02
CA VAL A 108 12.67 -9.22 7.95
C VAL A 108 12.08 -9.14 9.35
#